data_AF-Q5ZYG9-F1
#
_entry.id   AF-Q5ZYG9-F1
#
_cell.length_a   1.000
_cell.length_b   1.000
_cell.length_c   1.000
_cell.angle_alpha   90.00
_cell.angle_beta   90.00
_cell.angle_gamma   90.00
#
_symmetry.space_group_name_H-M   'P 1'
#
loop_
_entity.id
_entity.type
_entity.pdbx_description
1 polymer ?
#
loop_
_entity_poly.entity_id
_entity_poly.type
_entity_poly.pdbx_seq_one_letter_code
_entity_poly.pdbx_strand_id
1 'polypeptide(L)'
;MNSLWIASGSRDMIYVLICIMLVCGLVVYQLMPKLLSYSTSLISKKQDTSELTHDGITNVLTQLGHPKFEGVCYGFTLNWALAVAQGKESFFYRQLHHLRTHQFGLPETLQQIKEKKERNQSLSKDEKIIETLPQLGKKICIAQDPLQYKEKYKKLVWQPDINSILKAINADSSVAKHIFYKTHSFLNQDEATEYLELLKRTGIREDVAVIISTADHAMGFKLAGNVWRFININDLYQQDKNKPYFEFSSRNLVKELYRVCAENLQGSRLTVNTDFVSVNPEEKLSRALQNLFPVFPVRTKTSYPERLAFFSMAATQGDMNSVKKCIHSGWSIFSRQRLSDDSPILTAIYLGRRDVVRAMLSTSRHRVNQKRKSDSSTLLHIACRYGGSGIVEDLLNIRGIKIDPRDSKGRTPLMYACKKSVVTEDRKLFNLLFAKGASLSIKDNDGLTALDHALKNEHTLAIQMIEERLEKEACAQENSTSRRFKFSETKGTLFQRGVKTISYQSQQPRFGMK
;
A
#
# COMPACT_ATOMS: atom_id res chain seq x y z
N MET A 1 -74.24 -1.61 -58.11
CA MET A 1 -73.16 -1.96 -57.16
C MET A 1 -71.84 -1.78 -57.90
N ASN A 2 -71.36 -0.57 -58.16
CA ASN A 2 -71.16 0.61 -57.29
C ASN A 2 -70.06 0.38 -56.24
N SER A 3 -68.89 0.98 -56.52
CA SER A 3 -68.16 1.84 -55.59
C SER A 3 -67.74 1.29 -54.21
N LEU A 4 -67.35 0.01 -54.10
CA LEU A 4 -66.77 -0.54 -52.86
C LEU A 4 -65.32 -1.05 -52.96
N TRP A 5 -64.82 -1.39 -54.17
CA TRP A 5 -63.48 -2.00 -54.34
C TRP A 5 -62.34 -1.05 -54.72
N ILE A 6 -62.63 0.21 -55.06
CA ILE A 6 -61.60 1.23 -55.39
C ILE A 6 -61.25 2.09 -54.16
N ALA A 7 -62.08 2.05 -53.10
CA ALA A 7 -61.91 2.82 -51.87
C ALA A 7 -61.14 2.10 -50.75
N SER A 8 -60.90 0.79 -50.87
CA SER A 8 -60.03 0.03 -49.96
C SER A 8 -58.56 0.30 -50.25
N GLY A 9 -58.09 -0.03 -51.46
CA GLY A 9 -56.68 0.07 -51.84
C GLY A 9 -56.03 1.44 -51.63
N SER A 10 -56.79 2.55 -51.74
CA SER A 10 -56.29 3.89 -51.42
C SER A 10 -56.14 4.14 -49.91
N ARG A 11 -57.06 3.64 -49.08
CA ARG A 11 -56.93 3.68 -47.61
C ARG A 11 -55.82 2.77 -47.13
N ASP A 12 -55.71 1.57 -47.69
CA ASP A 12 -54.66 0.61 -47.34
C ASP A 12 -53.27 1.15 -47.74
N MET A 13 -53.14 1.79 -48.91
CA MET A 13 -51.94 2.56 -49.29
C MET A 13 -51.62 3.70 -48.31
N ILE A 14 -52.62 4.44 -47.83
CA ILE A 14 -52.41 5.51 -46.83
C ILE A 14 -51.93 4.93 -45.49
N TYR A 15 -52.52 3.82 -45.02
CA TYR A 15 -52.05 3.15 -43.80
C TYR A 15 -50.63 2.58 -43.97
N VAL A 16 -50.30 2.00 -45.13
CA VAL A 16 -48.93 1.57 -45.45
C VAL A 16 -47.96 2.76 -45.45
N LEU A 17 -48.31 3.91 -46.05
CA LEU A 17 -47.48 5.12 -45.99
C LEU A 17 -47.29 5.63 -44.56
N ILE A 18 -48.35 5.66 -43.75
CA ILE A 18 -48.29 6.07 -42.34
C ILE A 18 -47.39 5.11 -41.55
N CYS A 19 -47.51 3.79 -41.75
CA CYS A 19 -46.63 2.80 -41.13
C CYS A 19 -45.17 2.97 -41.57
N ILE A 20 -44.89 3.23 -42.85
CA ILE A 20 -43.54 3.53 -43.34
C ILE A 20 -43.00 4.81 -42.70
N MET A 21 -43.80 5.88 -42.62
CA MET A 21 -43.40 7.14 -41.98
C MET A 21 -43.16 6.99 -40.48
N LEU A 22 -43.95 6.15 -39.78
CA LEU A 22 -43.76 5.83 -38.36
C LEU A 22 -42.51 4.95 -38.13
N VAL A 23 -42.25 3.96 -39.00
CA VAL A 23 -41.03 3.13 -38.94
C VAL A 23 -39.79 3.97 -39.24
N CYS A 24 -39.81 4.81 -40.28
CA CYS A 24 -38.75 5.78 -40.56
C CYS A 24 -38.56 6.77 -39.39
N GLY A 25 -39.65 7.25 -38.79
CA GLY A 25 -39.62 8.10 -37.60
C GLY A 25 -39.01 7.41 -36.39
N LEU A 26 -39.31 6.13 -36.14
CA LEU A 26 -38.71 5.31 -35.08
C LEU A 26 -37.23 5.00 -35.35
N VAL A 27 -36.87 4.69 -36.59
CA VAL A 27 -35.47 4.46 -37.01
C VAL A 27 -34.66 5.75 -36.84
N VAL A 28 -35.18 6.90 -37.26
CA VAL A 28 -34.58 8.21 -37.01
C VAL A 28 -34.52 8.50 -35.52
N TYR A 29 -35.56 8.23 -34.73
CA TYR A 29 -35.56 8.44 -33.27
C TYR A 29 -34.52 7.56 -32.55
N GLN A 30 -34.29 6.33 -33.00
CA GLN A 30 -33.23 5.45 -32.45
C GLN A 30 -31.83 5.79 -32.94
N LEU A 31 -31.69 6.37 -34.15
CA LEU A 31 -30.42 6.82 -34.70
C LEU A 31 -30.03 8.22 -34.22
N MET A 32 -30.99 9.09 -33.90
CA MET A 32 -30.75 10.47 -33.43
C MET A 32 -29.86 10.54 -32.17
N PRO A 33 -30.05 9.76 -31.09
CA PRO A 33 -29.11 9.77 -29.97
C PRO A 33 -27.71 9.26 -30.37
N LYS A 34 -27.60 8.37 -31.36
CA LYS A 34 -26.29 7.93 -31.90
C LYS A 34 -25.62 9.02 -32.74
N LEU A 35 -26.38 9.68 -33.62
CA LEU A 35 -25.94 10.83 -34.41
C LEU A 35 -25.60 12.05 -33.55
N LEU A 36 -26.32 12.27 -32.44
CA LEU A 36 -26.01 13.29 -31.43
C LEU A 36 -24.76 12.91 -30.62
N SER A 37 -24.56 11.62 -30.29
CA SER A 37 -23.29 11.17 -29.68
C SER A 37 -22.10 11.30 -30.63
N TYR A 38 -22.32 11.24 -31.95
CA TYR A 38 -21.30 11.50 -32.96
C TYR A 38 -21.09 13.00 -33.21
N SER A 39 -22.15 13.82 -33.27
CA SER A 39 -22.00 15.26 -33.50
C SER A 39 -21.47 15.99 -32.27
N THR A 40 -21.71 15.50 -31.05
CA THR A 40 -21.07 16.02 -29.83
C THR A 40 -19.58 15.72 -29.73
N SER A 41 -19.00 14.83 -30.57
CA SER A 41 -17.54 14.73 -30.74
C SER A 41 -16.98 15.72 -31.76
N LEU A 42 -17.83 16.29 -32.63
CA LEU A 42 -17.47 17.27 -33.67
C LEU A 42 -17.83 18.72 -33.32
N ILE A 43 -18.69 18.94 -32.32
CA ILE A 43 -18.76 20.24 -31.64
C ILE A 43 -17.47 20.40 -30.84
N SER A 44 -16.46 20.97 -31.51
CA SER A 44 -15.24 21.47 -30.91
C SER A 44 -15.59 22.60 -29.95
N LYS A 45 -15.96 22.20 -28.73
CA LYS A 45 -15.94 23.07 -27.56
C LYS A 45 -14.49 23.54 -27.47
N LYS A 46 -14.25 24.84 -27.69
CA LYS A 46 -12.91 25.44 -27.75
C LYS A 46 -12.31 25.47 -26.33
N GLN A 47 -11.96 24.28 -25.85
CA GLN A 47 -11.60 23.95 -24.49
C GLN A 47 -10.29 24.68 -24.17
N ASP A 48 -10.30 25.56 -23.17
CA ASP A 48 -9.19 26.49 -22.96
C ASP A 48 -7.90 25.73 -22.66
N THR A 49 -6.95 25.84 -23.57
CA THR A 49 -5.61 25.25 -23.46
C THR A 49 -4.72 26.08 -22.52
N SER A 50 -5.31 26.74 -21.52
CA SER A 50 -4.64 27.44 -20.42
C SER A 50 -3.91 26.49 -19.50
N GLU A 51 -4.64 25.50 -18.97
CA GLU A 51 -4.22 24.66 -17.86
C GLU A 51 -3.89 23.22 -18.30
N LEU A 52 -3.16 22.51 -17.42
CA LEU A 52 -2.91 21.07 -17.54
C LEU A 52 -3.22 20.41 -16.20
N THR A 53 -4.50 20.18 -15.92
CA THR A 53 -4.94 19.56 -14.66
C THR A 53 -4.47 18.11 -14.53
N HIS A 54 -4.52 17.58 -13.30
CA HIS A 54 -4.31 16.15 -13.02
C HIS A 54 -5.08 15.25 -14.01
N ASP A 55 -6.37 15.53 -14.20
CA ASP A 55 -7.24 14.74 -15.07
C ASP A 55 -6.86 14.89 -16.55
N GLY A 56 -6.45 16.08 -16.97
CA GLY A 56 -5.82 16.31 -18.28
C GLY A 56 -4.62 15.40 -18.49
N ILE A 57 -3.72 15.30 -17.50
CA ILE A 57 -2.57 14.38 -17.57
C ILE A 57 -3.00 12.92 -17.59
N THR A 58 -3.98 12.49 -16.77
CA THR A 58 -4.47 11.09 -16.86
C THR A 58 -5.07 10.78 -18.23
N ASN A 59 -5.78 11.72 -18.85
CA ASN A 59 -6.37 11.58 -20.19
C ASN A 59 -5.28 11.48 -21.26
N VAL A 60 -4.22 12.30 -21.18
CA VAL A 60 -3.09 12.24 -22.14
C VAL A 60 -2.28 10.96 -21.96
N LEU A 61 -2.06 10.49 -20.72
CA LEU A 61 -1.46 9.16 -20.49
C LEU A 61 -2.35 8.03 -21.04
N THR A 62 -3.68 8.20 -21.01
CA THR A 62 -4.63 7.27 -21.63
C THR A 62 -4.50 7.25 -23.15
N GLN A 63 -4.40 8.42 -23.80
CA GLN A 63 -4.13 8.54 -25.24
C GLN A 63 -2.79 7.91 -25.65
N LEU A 64 -1.80 7.90 -24.75
CA LEU A 64 -0.49 7.25 -24.94
C LEU A 64 -0.50 5.72 -24.66
N GLY A 65 -1.68 5.13 -24.43
CA GLY A 65 -1.82 3.68 -24.23
C GLY A 65 -1.44 3.20 -22.82
N HIS A 66 -1.61 4.05 -21.80
CA HIS A 66 -1.46 3.68 -20.39
C HIS A 66 -2.83 3.69 -19.70
N PRO A 67 -3.13 2.78 -18.76
CA PRO A 67 -4.40 2.83 -18.03
C PRO A 67 -4.46 4.08 -17.15
N LYS A 68 -5.67 4.46 -16.72
CA LYS A 68 -5.81 5.47 -15.67
C LYS A 68 -5.33 4.89 -14.34
N PHE A 69 -4.49 5.66 -13.64
CA PHE A 69 -3.92 5.31 -12.34
C PHE A 69 -4.39 6.30 -11.27
N GLU A 70 -4.67 5.81 -10.06
CA GLU A 70 -4.63 6.64 -8.85
C GLU A 70 -3.15 6.91 -8.51
N GLY A 71 -2.77 8.16 -8.20
CA GLY A 71 -1.41 8.49 -7.75
C GLY A 71 -0.39 8.92 -8.83
N VAL A 72 -0.83 9.37 -10.01
CA VAL A 72 0.05 9.89 -11.09
C VAL A 72 1.04 10.95 -10.60
N CYS A 73 0.64 11.72 -9.58
CA CYS A 73 1.40 12.77 -8.92
C CYS A 73 2.84 12.39 -8.56
N TYR A 74 3.06 11.20 -7.98
CA TYR A 74 4.40 10.78 -7.57
C TYR A 74 5.31 10.48 -8.76
N GLY A 75 4.80 9.72 -9.75
CA GLY A 75 5.57 9.37 -10.94
C GLY A 75 5.91 10.57 -11.83
N PHE A 76 4.98 11.54 -11.90
CA PHE A 76 5.21 12.83 -12.53
C PHE A 76 6.31 13.62 -11.81
N THR A 77 6.19 13.76 -10.49
CA THR A 77 7.10 14.55 -9.66
C THR A 77 8.51 13.97 -9.63
N LEU A 78 8.67 12.64 -9.62
CA LEU A 78 9.97 11.98 -9.82
C LEU A 78 10.59 12.34 -11.18
N ASN A 79 9.83 12.30 -12.27
CA ASN A 79 10.38 12.63 -13.59
C ASN A 79 10.76 14.11 -13.72
N TRP A 80 10.04 15.01 -13.04
CA TRP A 80 10.47 16.41 -12.88
C TRP A 80 11.77 16.52 -12.09
N ALA A 81 11.86 15.88 -10.93
CA ALA A 81 13.04 15.96 -10.06
C ALA A 81 14.30 15.37 -10.71
N LEU A 82 14.15 14.28 -11.48
CA LEU A 82 15.21 13.73 -12.32
C LEU A 82 15.62 14.69 -13.45
N ALA A 83 14.68 15.46 -14.01
CA ALA A 83 15.00 16.46 -15.02
C ALA A 83 15.79 17.64 -14.42
N VAL A 84 15.40 18.15 -13.25
CA VAL A 84 16.18 19.13 -12.46
C VAL A 84 17.60 18.61 -12.22
N ALA A 85 17.70 17.42 -11.63
CA ALA A 85 18.95 16.77 -11.29
C ALA A 85 19.90 16.53 -12.49
N GLN A 86 19.34 16.29 -13.68
CA GLN A 86 20.12 16.13 -14.92
C GLN A 86 20.48 17.45 -15.62
N GLY A 87 20.11 18.61 -15.08
CA GLY A 87 20.24 19.90 -15.77
C GLY A 87 19.31 20.04 -16.99
N LYS A 88 18.22 19.26 -17.03
CA LYS A 88 17.28 19.13 -18.15
C LYS A 88 15.87 19.67 -17.84
N GLU A 89 15.70 20.43 -16.75
CA GLU A 89 14.41 21.01 -16.37
C GLU A 89 13.77 21.82 -17.52
N SER A 90 14.54 22.61 -18.26
CA SER A 90 14.04 23.39 -19.41
C SER A 90 13.60 22.53 -20.60
N PHE A 91 14.05 21.27 -20.69
CA PHE A 91 13.52 20.31 -21.67
C PHE A 91 12.21 19.70 -21.17
N PHE A 92 12.15 19.31 -19.89
CA PHE A 92 10.94 18.78 -19.25
C PHE A 92 9.80 19.81 -19.28
N TYR A 93 10.06 21.09 -19.01
CA TYR A 93 9.05 22.15 -19.09
C TYR A 93 8.50 22.36 -20.52
N ARG A 94 9.30 22.13 -21.56
CA ARG A 94 8.80 22.09 -22.96
C ARG A 94 7.98 20.85 -23.24
N GLN A 95 8.32 19.69 -22.66
CA GLN A 95 7.48 18.50 -22.72
C GLN A 95 6.11 18.75 -22.06
N LEU A 96 6.07 19.39 -20.88
CA LEU A 96 4.82 19.78 -20.22
C LEU A 96 3.99 20.76 -21.07
N HIS A 97 4.64 21.74 -21.71
CA HIS A 97 3.94 22.69 -22.59
C HIS A 97 3.28 21.95 -23.76
N HIS A 98 3.97 20.99 -24.37
CA HIS A 98 3.44 20.20 -25.49
C HIS A 98 2.39 19.16 -25.08
N LEU A 99 2.49 18.58 -23.88
CA LEU A 99 1.40 17.77 -23.29
C LEU A 99 0.12 18.60 -23.13
N ARG A 100 0.25 19.86 -22.69
CA ARG A 100 -0.86 20.80 -22.49
C ARG A 100 -1.51 21.25 -23.81
N THR A 101 -0.71 21.62 -24.81
CA THR A 101 -1.24 22.12 -26.10
C THR A 101 -1.85 21.03 -26.96
N HIS A 102 -1.34 19.79 -26.89
CA HIS A 102 -1.85 18.65 -27.66
C HIS A 102 -2.77 17.72 -26.85
N GLN A 103 -3.29 18.16 -25.70
CA GLN A 103 -3.95 17.28 -24.71
C GLN A 103 -5.21 16.55 -25.22
N PHE A 104 -5.74 16.91 -26.38
CA PHE A 104 -6.90 16.30 -27.03
C PHE A 104 -6.60 15.69 -28.41
N GLY A 105 -5.36 15.73 -28.87
CA GLY A 105 -4.97 15.34 -30.24
C GLY A 105 -3.51 14.86 -30.38
N LEU A 106 -2.95 14.32 -29.28
CA LEU A 106 -1.58 13.85 -29.25
C LEU A 106 -1.34 12.62 -30.15
N PRO A 107 -2.25 11.62 -30.24
CA PRO A 107 -2.08 10.48 -31.16
C PRO A 107 -1.96 10.90 -32.63
N GLU A 108 -2.81 11.82 -33.08
CA GLU A 108 -2.84 12.34 -34.44
C GLU A 108 -1.56 13.12 -34.75
N THR A 109 -1.12 13.95 -33.80
CA THR A 109 0.14 14.71 -33.91
C THR A 109 1.35 13.77 -34.00
N LEU A 110 1.39 12.70 -33.19
CA LEU A 110 2.44 11.69 -33.23
C LEU A 110 2.44 10.88 -34.53
N GLN A 111 1.25 10.56 -35.07
CA GLN A 111 1.12 9.89 -36.37
C GLN A 111 1.59 10.78 -37.53
N GLN A 112 1.27 12.08 -37.52
CA GLN A 112 1.81 13.04 -38.49
C GLN A 112 3.34 13.14 -38.43
N ILE A 113 3.92 13.20 -37.21
CA ILE A 113 5.38 13.19 -37.02
C ILE A 113 6.01 11.89 -37.54
N LYS A 114 5.35 10.74 -37.33
CA LYS A 114 5.80 9.44 -37.85
C LYS A 114 5.80 9.41 -39.38
N GLU A 115 4.70 9.80 -40.02
CA GLU A 115 4.61 9.90 -41.49
C GLU A 115 5.65 10.86 -42.08
N LYS A 116 5.91 11.97 -41.38
CA LYS A 116 6.94 12.96 -41.76
C LYS A 116 8.34 12.34 -41.77
N LYS A 117 8.66 11.49 -40.78
CA LYS A 117 9.90 10.71 -40.76
C LYS A 117 9.95 9.64 -41.85
N GLU A 118 8.85 8.93 -42.09
CA GLU A 118 8.76 7.91 -43.16
C GLU A 118 8.95 8.53 -44.56
N ARG A 119 8.57 9.81 -44.74
CA ARG A 119 8.84 10.62 -45.94
C ARG A 119 10.23 11.30 -45.93
N ASN A 120 11.14 10.93 -45.02
CA ASN A 120 12.47 11.51 -44.83
C ASN A 120 12.51 13.04 -44.63
N GLN A 121 11.42 13.65 -44.16
CA GLN A 121 11.35 15.09 -43.95
C GLN A 121 11.94 15.49 -42.58
N SER A 122 12.58 16.66 -42.52
CA SER A 122 13.21 17.15 -41.29
C SER A 122 12.17 17.57 -40.25
N LEU A 123 12.27 17.02 -39.04
CA LEU A 123 11.45 17.45 -37.90
C LEU A 123 11.91 18.80 -37.33
N SER A 124 10.93 19.63 -36.96
CA SER A 124 11.09 20.90 -36.25
C SER A 124 11.62 20.69 -34.83
N LYS A 125 11.96 21.79 -34.13
CA LYS A 125 12.41 21.72 -32.73
C LYS A 125 11.31 21.18 -31.80
N ASP A 126 10.04 21.47 -32.11
CA ASP A 126 8.90 21.06 -31.29
C ASP A 126 8.39 19.67 -31.64
N GLU A 127 8.37 19.29 -32.92
CA GLU A 127 8.07 17.91 -33.34
C GLU A 127 9.03 16.90 -32.68
N LYS A 128 10.32 17.25 -32.59
CA LYS A 128 11.34 16.47 -31.86
C LYS A 128 11.11 16.38 -30.35
N ILE A 129 10.33 17.28 -29.75
CA ILE A 129 9.96 17.22 -28.32
C ILE A 129 8.67 16.41 -28.17
N ILE A 130 7.68 16.63 -29.04
CA ILE A 130 6.42 15.88 -29.08
C ILE A 130 6.69 14.37 -29.27
N GLU A 131 7.62 13.99 -30.15
CA GLU A 131 8.08 12.60 -30.34
C GLU A 131 8.55 11.93 -29.04
N THR A 132 9.04 12.69 -28.05
CA THR A 132 9.51 12.13 -26.77
C THR A 132 8.41 11.96 -25.72
N LEU A 133 7.19 12.48 -25.95
CA LEU A 133 6.09 12.42 -24.98
C LEU A 133 5.62 10.99 -24.66
N PRO A 134 5.53 10.03 -25.61
CA PRO A 134 5.31 8.62 -25.27
C PRO A 134 6.38 8.04 -24.35
N GLN A 135 7.65 8.46 -24.50
CA GLN A 135 8.72 8.02 -23.60
C GLN A 135 8.59 8.65 -22.22
N LEU A 136 8.17 9.92 -22.13
CA LEU A 136 7.90 10.59 -20.85
C LEU A 136 6.72 9.93 -20.13
N GLY A 137 5.59 9.72 -20.80
CA GLY A 137 4.42 9.03 -20.22
C GLY A 137 4.78 7.65 -19.69
N LYS A 138 5.53 6.86 -20.47
CA LYS A 138 6.03 5.55 -20.06
C LYS A 138 6.93 5.61 -18.82
N LYS A 139 7.78 6.62 -18.69
CA LYS A 139 8.59 6.83 -17.47
C LYS A 139 7.73 7.26 -16.27
N ILE A 140 6.71 8.09 -16.48
CA ILE A 140 5.78 8.54 -15.44
C ILE A 140 4.97 7.37 -14.89
N CYS A 141 4.48 6.47 -15.74
CA CYS A 141 3.76 5.26 -15.31
C CYS A 141 4.69 4.24 -14.64
N ILE A 142 5.90 4.01 -15.17
CA ILE A 142 6.90 3.14 -14.50
C ILE A 142 7.26 3.69 -13.11
N ALA A 143 7.31 5.02 -12.96
CA ALA A 143 7.60 5.71 -11.70
C ALA A 143 6.50 5.61 -10.62
N GLN A 144 5.32 5.07 -10.94
CA GLN A 144 4.22 4.87 -9.99
C GLN A 144 4.23 3.47 -9.35
N ASP A 145 4.67 2.43 -10.07
CA ASP A 145 4.72 1.06 -9.56
C ASP A 145 6.15 0.47 -9.62
N PRO A 146 6.93 0.60 -8.51
CA PRO A 146 8.24 -0.04 -8.38
C PRO A 146 8.20 -1.57 -8.33
N LEU A 147 7.06 -2.19 -8.01
CA LEU A 147 6.92 -3.63 -7.85
C LEU A 147 6.68 -4.30 -9.20
N GLN A 148 5.76 -3.79 -10.01
CA GLN A 148 5.48 -4.26 -11.38
C GLN A 148 6.70 -4.13 -12.30
N TYR A 149 7.56 -3.13 -12.08
CA TYR A 149 8.73 -2.87 -12.92
C TYR A 149 10.09 -3.14 -12.24
N LYS A 150 10.13 -3.95 -11.18
CA LYS A 150 11.32 -4.29 -10.37
C LYS A 150 12.59 -4.58 -11.19
N GLU A 151 12.47 -5.28 -12.32
CA GLU A 151 13.56 -5.57 -13.29
C GLU A 151 14.28 -4.32 -13.85
N LYS A 152 13.60 -3.18 -13.92
CA LYS A 152 14.16 -1.89 -14.38
C LYS A 152 14.78 -1.07 -13.25
N TYR A 153 14.38 -1.33 -12.00
CA TYR A 153 14.83 -0.63 -10.80
C TYR A 153 16.14 -1.20 -10.20
N LYS A 154 17.01 -1.78 -11.04
CA LYS A 154 18.27 -2.43 -10.63
C LYS A 154 19.27 -1.52 -9.90
N LYS A 155 19.04 -0.21 -9.87
CA LYS A 155 19.63 0.73 -8.90
C LYS A 155 18.61 1.86 -8.63
N LEU A 156 18.31 2.17 -7.36
CA LEU A 156 17.48 3.34 -7.02
C LEU A 156 18.28 4.64 -7.16
N VAL A 157 17.58 5.72 -7.52
CA VAL A 157 18.13 7.09 -7.67
C VAL A 157 17.40 8.04 -6.70
N TRP A 158 17.50 7.77 -5.40
CA TRP A 158 16.85 8.54 -4.33
C TRP A 158 17.79 8.71 -3.14
N GLN A 159 17.76 9.89 -2.51
CA GLN A 159 18.63 10.40 -1.44
C GLN A 159 20.12 10.60 -1.81
N PRO A 160 20.61 11.85 -1.98
CA PRO A 160 22.02 12.24 -1.87
C PRO A 160 22.46 12.50 -0.41
N ASP A 161 23.72 12.92 -0.19
CA ASP A 161 24.38 12.86 1.12
C ASP A 161 23.93 13.93 2.09
N ILE A 162 23.31 13.48 3.17
CA ILE A 162 23.07 14.28 4.36
C ILE A 162 24.40 14.89 4.86
N ASN A 163 25.47 14.10 4.95
CA ASN A 163 26.73 14.53 5.58
C ASN A 163 27.60 15.39 4.67
N SER A 164 27.60 15.18 3.34
CA SER A 164 28.32 16.08 2.44
C SER A 164 27.62 17.42 2.25
N ILE A 165 26.28 17.47 2.27
CA ILE A 165 25.56 18.76 2.33
C ILE A 165 25.93 19.48 3.64
N LEU A 166 25.87 18.80 4.78
CA LEU A 166 26.29 19.35 6.08
C LEU A 166 27.75 19.84 6.11
N LYS A 167 28.64 19.17 5.38
CA LYS A 167 30.05 19.56 5.30
C LYS A 167 30.29 20.72 4.34
N ALA A 168 29.52 20.82 3.24
CA ALA A 168 29.59 21.95 2.30
C ALA A 168 29.15 23.28 2.94
N ILE A 169 28.32 23.23 3.98
CA ILE A 169 27.87 24.39 4.79
C ILE A 169 28.56 24.52 6.15
N ASN A 170 29.51 23.63 6.46
CA ASN A 170 30.23 23.61 7.73
C ASN A 170 29.33 23.49 8.99
N ALA A 171 28.17 22.84 8.89
CA ALA A 171 27.18 22.71 9.97
C ALA A 171 27.34 21.40 10.75
N ASP A 172 28.35 21.34 11.62
CA ASP A 172 28.67 20.13 12.40
C ASP A 172 27.79 19.97 13.66
N SER A 173 26.46 20.02 13.47
CA SER A 173 25.46 19.89 14.55
C SER A 173 24.48 18.73 14.34
N SER A 174 24.01 18.15 15.43
CA SER A 174 22.97 17.11 15.43
C SER A 174 21.63 17.60 14.86
N VAL A 175 21.31 18.87 15.10
CA VAL A 175 20.10 19.54 14.59
C VAL A 175 20.04 19.48 13.06
N ALA A 176 21.15 19.80 12.41
CA ALA A 176 21.17 19.92 10.96
C ALA A 176 21.00 18.54 10.25
N LYS A 177 21.28 17.42 10.92
CA LYS A 177 20.97 16.07 10.40
C LYS A 177 19.47 15.79 10.31
N HIS A 178 18.63 16.45 11.10
CA HIS A 178 17.17 16.27 11.07
C HIS A 178 16.52 16.90 9.83
N ILE A 179 17.21 17.84 9.16
CA ILE A 179 16.72 18.53 7.96
C ILE A 179 16.48 17.53 6.81
N PHE A 180 17.28 16.47 6.72
CA PHE A 180 17.24 15.51 5.63
C PHE A 180 16.59 14.17 6.02
N TYR A 181 15.81 14.14 7.10
CA TYR A 181 15.05 12.97 7.50
C TYR A 181 13.89 12.70 6.53
N LYS A 182 13.67 11.43 6.18
CA LYS A 182 12.64 10.97 5.24
C LYS A 182 11.20 11.39 5.60
N THR A 183 10.92 11.70 6.86
CA THR A 183 9.59 12.12 7.33
C THR A 183 9.73 13.26 8.32
N HIS A 184 9.01 14.35 8.05
CA HIS A 184 8.90 15.52 8.92
C HIS A 184 7.48 15.68 9.45
N SER A 185 7.37 16.23 10.66
CA SER A 185 6.09 16.58 11.26
C SER A 185 6.24 17.96 11.90
N PHE A 186 5.38 18.90 11.52
CA PHE A 186 5.43 20.30 11.92
C PHE A 186 4.14 20.64 12.67
N LEU A 187 4.26 21.04 13.93
CA LEU A 187 3.14 21.41 14.80
C LEU A 187 2.36 22.61 14.25
N ASN A 188 3.04 23.52 13.55
CA ASN A 188 2.47 24.75 13.00
C ASN A 188 3.25 25.25 11.75
N GLN A 189 2.70 26.27 11.09
CA GLN A 189 3.31 26.85 9.87
C GLN A 189 4.64 27.57 10.12
N ASP A 190 4.89 28.09 11.32
CA ASP A 190 6.15 28.79 11.60
C ASP A 190 7.30 27.79 11.78
N GLU A 191 7.08 26.63 12.40
CA GLU A 191 8.04 25.52 12.46
C GLU A 191 8.36 24.96 11.05
N ALA A 192 7.34 24.79 10.20
CA ALA A 192 7.54 24.41 8.80
C ALA A 192 8.29 25.50 7.99
N THR A 193 8.11 26.78 8.34
CA THR A 193 8.80 27.91 7.71
C THR A 193 10.26 27.97 8.17
N GLU A 194 10.53 27.75 9.45
CA GLU A 194 11.87 27.62 10.01
C GLU A 194 12.61 26.44 9.37
N TYR A 195 11.96 25.29 9.20
CA TYR A 195 12.53 24.15 8.47
C TYR A 195 12.99 24.53 7.05
N LEU A 196 12.17 25.27 6.27
CA LEU A 196 12.57 25.70 4.93
C LEU A 196 13.66 26.78 4.93
N GLU A 197 13.62 27.75 5.84
CA GLU A 197 14.69 28.75 5.96
C GLU A 197 16.01 28.13 6.46
N LEU A 198 15.92 27.10 7.32
CA LEU A 198 17.06 26.28 7.71
C LEU A 198 17.56 25.44 6.53
N LEU A 199 16.68 24.87 5.70
CA LEU A 199 17.04 24.17 4.46
C LEU A 199 17.74 25.09 3.45
N LYS A 200 17.34 26.36 3.31
CA LYS A 200 18.11 27.35 2.53
C LYS A 200 19.51 27.56 3.10
N ARG A 201 19.62 27.69 4.43
CA ARG A 201 20.91 27.79 5.14
C ARG A 201 21.76 26.51 4.99
N THR A 202 21.17 25.39 4.53
CA THR A 202 21.94 24.22 4.09
C THR A 202 22.56 24.29 2.68
N GLY A 203 22.55 25.47 2.03
CA GLY A 203 23.28 25.66 0.77
C GLY A 203 22.83 24.72 -0.34
N ILE A 204 21.58 24.25 -0.24
CA ILE A 204 20.99 23.29 -1.17
C ILE A 204 21.04 23.86 -2.60
N ARG A 205 21.76 23.17 -3.49
CA ARG A 205 22.03 23.65 -4.85
C ARG A 205 20.78 23.56 -5.73
N GLU A 206 20.75 24.36 -6.79
CA GLU A 206 19.64 24.36 -7.75
C GLU A 206 19.47 23.07 -8.56
N ASP A 207 20.45 22.15 -8.56
CA ASP A 207 20.36 20.80 -9.13
C ASP A 207 19.82 19.74 -8.15
N VAL A 208 19.49 20.14 -6.91
CA VAL A 208 18.82 19.27 -5.93
C VAL A 208 17.33 19.59 -5.93
N ALA A 209 16.54 18.68 -6.49
CA ALA A 209 15.09 18.72 -6.36
C ALA A 209 14.68 18.02 -5.05
N VAL A 210 13.67 18.59 -4.38
CA VAL A 210 13.01 18.01 -3.22
C VAL A 210 11.61 17.56 -3.62
N ILE A 211 11.21 16.38 -3.18
CA ILE A 211 9.86 15.84 -3.35
C ILE A 211 9.21 15.78 -1.96
N ILE A 212 8.01 16.34 -1.85
CA ILE A 212 7.12 16.18 -0.71
C ILE A 212 6.00 15.20 -1.10
N SER A 213 5.65 14.29 -0.20
CA SER A 213 4.51 13.40 -0.37
C SER A 213 3.74 13.15 0.93
N THR A 214 2.43 12.97 0.79
CA THR A 214 1.51 12.47 1.84
C THR A 214 1.15 11.01 1.54
N ALA A 215 0.02 10.51 2.06
CA ALA A 215 -0.49 9.19 1.67
C ALA A 215 -1.07 9.18 0.25
N ASP A 216 -1.69 10.29 -0.18
CA ASP A 216 -2.53 10.33 -1.39
C ASP A 216 -2.04 11.34 -2.45
N HIS A 217 -1.03 12.17 -2.14
CA HIS A 217 -0.51 13.18 -3.06
C HIS A 217 1.02 13.35 -3.02
N ALA A 218 1.60 13.91 -4.09
CA ALA A 218 3.01 14.24 -4.20
C ALA A 218 3.27 15.48 -5.06
N MET A 219 4.28 16.26 -4.68
CA MET A 219 4.62 17.57 -5.23
C MET A 219 6.12 17.84 -5.14
N GLY A 220 6.65 18.70 -6.01
CA GLY A 220 8.08 18.98 -6.11
C GLY A 220 8.42 20.43 -5.75
N PHE A 221 9.60 20.67 -5.17
CA PHE A 221 10.17 22.00 -5.08
C PHE A 221 11.70 22.00 -5.14
N LYS A 222 12.30 23.07 -5.66
CA LYS A 222 13.76 23.29 -5.66
C LYS A 222 14.08 24.74 -5.33
N LEU A 223 15.30 24.99 -4.85
CA LEU A 223 15.79 26.36 -4.71
C LEU A 223 16.18 26.93 -6.09
N ALA A 224 15.87 28.20 -6.33
CA ALA A 224 16.37 28.99 -7.45
C ALA A 224 16.68 30.40 -6.93
N GLY A 225 17.96 30.78 -6.89
CA GLY A 225 18.42 31.95 -6.12
C GLY A 225 17.97 31.87 -4.66
N ASN A 226 17.04 32.74 -4.25
CA ASN A 226 16.44 32.77 -2.91
C ASN A 226 14.92 32.45 -2.88
N VAL A 227 14.36 31.97 -3.99
CA VAL A 227 12.95 31.55 -4.09
C VAL A 227 12.83 30.04 -4.31
N TRP A 228 11.75 29.46 -3.81
CA TRP A 228 11.40 28.08 -4.08
C TRP A 228 10.59 28.01 -5.37
N ARG A 229 11.09 27.30 -6.38
CA ARG A 229 10.28 26.86 -7.53
C ARG A 229 9.48 25.63 -7.11
N PHE A 230 8.16 25.75 -7.11
CA PHE A 230 7.22 24.73 -6.67
C PHE A 230 6.38 24.20 -7.83
N ILE A 231 6.24 22.88 -7.94
CA ILE A 231 5.42 22.22 -8.94
C ILE A 231 4.40 21.28 -8.26
N ASN A 232 3.12 21.59 -8.45
CA ASN A 232 2.01 20.73 -8.10
C ASN A 232 1.29 20.29 -9.39
N ILE A 233 1.18 18.99 -9.63
CA ILE A 233 0.50 18.43 -10.80
C ILE A 233 -0.98 18.85 -10.89
N ASN A 234 -1.63 19.13 -9.75
CA ASN A 234 -3.03 19.55 -9.73
C ASN A 234 -3.23 20.99 -10.22
N ASP A 235 -2.19 21.83 -10.10
CA ASP A 235 -2.29 23.30 -10.27
C ASP A 235 -1.40 23.83 -11.42
N LEU A 236 -1.01 22.97 -12.38
CA LEU A 236 -0.12 23.35 -13.47
C LEU A 236 -0.75 24.39 -14.42
N TYR A 237 -0.01 25.48 -14.64
CA TYR A 237 -0.34 26.60 -15.55
C TYR A 237 -1.55 27.47 -15.15
N GLN A 238 -2.05 27.38 -13.90
CA GLN A 238 -3.11 28.26 -13.37
C GLN A 238 -2.75 29.76 -13.35
N GLN A 239 -1.46 30.13 -13.47
CA GLN A 239 -1.00 31.54 -13.40
C GLN A 239 -0.32 32.03 -14.69
N ASP A 240 0.60 31.25 -15.26
CA ASP A 240 1.37 31.65 -16.45
C ASP A 240 1.48 30.47 -17.42
N LYS A 241 0.94 30.64 -18.65
CA LYS A 241 0.97 29.62 -19.72
C LYS A 241 2.39 29.22 -20.17
N ASN A 242 3.43 29.96 -19.73
CA ASN A 242 4.84 29.73 -20.00
C ASN A 242 5.59 29.02 -18.85
N LYS A 243 5.06 29.03 -17.62
CA LYS A 243 5.72 28.47 -16.41
C LYS A 243 4.88 27.35 -15.77
N PRO A 244 5.31 26.08 -15.84
CA PRO A 244 4.67 24.97 -15.13
C PRO A 244 5.05 24.92 -13.62
N TYR A 245 5.35 26.06 -13.00
CA TYR A 245 5.78 26.15 -11.61
C TYR A 245 5.46 27.53 -11.03
N PHE A 246 5.25 27.55 -9.72
CA PHE A 246 5.10 28.75 -8.90
C PHE A 246 6.47 29.15 -8.33
N GLU A 247 6.68 30.44 -8.02
CA GLU A 247 7.88 30.94 -7.33
C GLU A 247 7.48 31.54 -5.98
N PHE A 248 7.92 30.93 -4.88
CA PHE A 248 7.47 31.25 -3.52
C PHE A 248 8.62 31.61 -2.56
N SER A 249 8.33 32.49 -1.60
CA SER A 249 9.10 32.57 -0.34
C SER A 249 8.80 31.33 0.53
N SER A 250 9.67 30.99 1.49
CA SER A 250 9.47 29.83 2.37
C SER A 250 8.12 29.86 3.08
N ARG A 251 7.69 31.03 3.58
CA ARG A 251 6.39 31.19 4.23
C ARG A 251 5.21 31.01 3.28
N ASN A 252 5.34 31.40 2.00
CA ASN A 252 4.29 31.19 1.01
C ASN A 252 4.25 29.74 0.53
N LEU A 253 5.41 29.08 0.37
CA LEU A 253 5.46 27.64 0.11
C LEU A 253 4.82 26.87 1.28
N VAL A 254 5.09 27.22 2.54
CA VAL A 254 4.42 26.57 3.68
C VAL A 254 2.91 26.77 3.69
N LYS A 255 2.42 27.98 3.41
CA LYS A 255 0.97 28.21 3.24
C LYS A 255 0.37 27.28 2.18
N GLU A 256 1.09 27.08 1.07
CA GLU A 256 0.68 26.18 -0.01
C GLU A 256 0.75 24.70 0.40
N LEU A 257 1.82 24.27 1.07
CA LEU A 257 1.94 22.92 1.63
C LEU A 257 0.80 22.63 2.61
N TYR A 258 0.42 23.60 3.46
CA TYR A 258 -0.75 23.45 4.34
C TYR A 258 -2.08 23.49 3.56
N ARG A 259 -2.22 24.32 2.51
CA ARG A 259 -3.43 24.33 1.64
C ARG A 259 -3.67 22.98 0.99
N VAL A 260 -2.61 22.33 0.51
CA VAL A 260 -2.70 21.10 -0.29
C VAL A 260 -2.60 19.81 0.57
N CYS A 261 -1.95 19.86 1.73
CA CYS A 261 -1.69 18.65 2.55
C CYS A 261 -2.33 18.64 3.96
N ALA A 262 -2.89 19.75 4.47
CA ALA A 262 -3.54 19.74 5.79
C ALA A 262 -5.06 19.56 5.64
N GLU A 263 -5.57 18.42 6.11
CA GLU A 263 -6.98 18.02 5.96
C GLU A 263 -7.99 18.97 6.64
N ASN A 264 -7.56 19.81 7.59
CA ASN A 264 -8.42 20.74 8.32
C ASN A 264 -7.72 22.08 8.66
N LEU A 265 -8.29 23.19 8.19
CA LEU A 265 -7.72 24.55 8.27
C LEU A 265 -7.61 25.15 9.70
N GLN A 266 -8.19 24.50 10.73
CA GLN A 266 -8.29 25.06 12.09
C GLN A 266 -7.09 24.70 12.99
N GLY A 267 -5.87 24.69 12.44
CA GLY A 267 -4.62 24.52 13.22
C GLY A 267 -4.06 23.10 13.28
N SER A 268 -4.33 22.25 12.28
CA SER A 268 -3.80 20.89 12.25
C SER A 268 -2.33 20.82 11.81
N ARG A 269 -1.50 20.24 12.70
CA ARG A 269 -0.12 19.80 12.48
C ARG A 269 0.05 19.05 11.14
N LEU A 270 1.03 19.47 10.32
CA LEU A 270 1.35 18.85 9.04
C LEU A 270 2.33 17.68 9.23
N THR A 271 2.16 16.58 8.49
CA THR A 271 3.15 15.51 8.40
C THR A 271 3.38 15.13 6.95
N VAL A 272 4.62 15.14 6.50
CA VAL A 272 5.03 14.88 5.11
C VAL A 272 6.25 13.97 5.07
N ASN A 273 6.35 13.16 4.02
CA ASN A 273 7.63 12.58 3.65
C ASN A 273 8.39 13.57 2.76
N THR A 274 9.70 13.66 2.95
CA THR A 274 10.59 14.47 2.12
C THR A 274 11.70 13.59 1.53
N ASP A 275 12.09 13.92 0.31
CA ASP A 275 13.13 13.21 -0.43
C ASP A 275 13.92 14.16 -1.31
N PHE A 276 15.21 13.89 -1.44
CA PHE A 276 16.14 14.72 -2.18
C PHE A 276 16.65 13.93 -3.39
N VAL A 277 16.75 14.58 -4.56
CA VAL A 277 17.09 13.97 -5.84
C VAL A 277 18.18 14.81 -6.53
N SER A 278 19.32 14.19 -6.82
CA SER A 278 20.42 14.73 -7.63
C SER A 278 21.08 13.59 -8.42
N VAL A 279 21.74 13.90 -9.54
CA VAL A 279 22.34 12.93 -10.49
C VAL A 279 23.86 12.89 -10.43
N ASN A 280 24.49 13.87 -9.76
CA ASN A 280 25.91 13.84 -9.41
C ASN A 280 26.07 13.43 -7.94
N PRO A 281 26.04 12.11 -7.61
CA PRO A 281 26.43 11.69 -6.28
C PRO A 281 27.93 11.95 -6.10
N GLU A 282 28.34 12.50 -4.97
CA GLU A 282 29.74 12.38 -4.56
C GLU A 282 30.15 10.91 -4.52
N GLU A 283 31.43 10.62 -4.75
CA GLU A 283 31.88 9.23 -4.79
C GLU A 283 31.78 8.52 -3.42
N LYS A 284 31.87 9.29 -2.32
CA LYS A 284 31.69 8.82 -0.94
C LYS A 284 30.23 8.46 -0.67
N LEU A 285 29.33 9.38 -1.03
CA LEU A 285 27.89 9.19 -1.04
C LEU A 285 27.45 7.93 -1.81
N SER A 286 27.96 7.75 -3.03
CA SER A 286 27.63 6.62 -3.90
C SER A 286 28.02 5.25 -3.31
N ARG A 287 28.86 5.23 -2.26
CA ARG A 287 29.19 4.05 -1.45
C ARG A 287 28.34 3.96 -0.18
N ALA A 288 28.02 5.09 0.46
CA ALA A 288 27.14 5.15 1.63
C ALA A 288 25.69 4.68 1.34
N LEU A 289 25.16 5.00 0.16
CA LEU A 289 23.79 4.62 -0.28
C LEU A 289 23.59 3.15 -0.63
N GLN A 290 24.62 2.31 -0.53
CA GLN A 290 24.53 0.91 -0.97
C GLN A 290 23.77 0.00 0.03
N ASN A 291 23.18 0.58 1.10
CA ASN A 291 22.34 -0.13 2.06
C ASN A 291 21.05 0.63 2.36
N LEU A 292 19.92 -0.11 2.36
CA LEU A 292 18.55 0.26 2.78
C LEU A 292 17.70 1.12 1.81
N PHE A 293 16.71 0.51 1.15
CA PHE A 293 15.24 0.73 1.29
C PHE A 293 14.44 -0.04 0.21
N PRO A 294 13.17 -0.42 0.50
CA PRO A 294 12.05 0.12 -0.29
C PRO A 294 10.76 0.41 0.54
N VAL A 295 9.65 0.77 -0.14
CA VAL A 295 8.46 1.44 0.43
C VAL A 295 7.14 0.64 0.23
N PHE A 296 6.08 1.06 0.94
CA PHE A 296 4.68 0.57 1.04
C PHE A 296 3.91 0.34 -0.28
N PRO A 297 2.74 -0.37 -0.24
CA PRO A 297 1.45 0.35 -0.13
C PRO A 297 0.36 -0.31 0.76
N VAL A 298 -0.60 0.52 1.24
CA VAL A 298 -2.05 0.19 1.46
C VAL A 298 -2.40 -0.91 2.50
N ARG A 299 -3.41 -0.84 3.40
CA ARG A 299 -4.38 0.14 3.98
C ARG A 299 -4.76 -0.48 5.38
N THR A 300 -5.46 0.10 6.37
CA THR A 300 -6.48 1.16 6.46
C THR A 300 -6.28 2.04 7.73
N LYS A 301 -7.33 2.31 8.54
CA LYS A 301 -7.43 3.23 9.68
C LYS A 301 -6.56 2.87 10.91
N THR A 302 -5.65 3.74 11.31
CA THR A 302 -5.29 3.97 12.73
C THR A 302 -4.71 5.37 12.93
N SER A 303 -5.01 6.03 14.06
CA SER A 303 -4.51 7.38 14.39
C SER A 303 -3.23 7.31 15.24
N TYR A 304 -2.24 8.14 14.93
CA TYR A 304 -0.86 8.02 15.45
C TYR A 304 -0.47 9.10 16.48
N PRO A 305 -0.05 8.71 17.71
CA PRO A 305 0.77 9.54 18.60
C PRO A 305 2.28 9.28 18.36
N GLU A 306 3.08 10.34 18.16
CA GLU A 306 4.39 10.23 17.46
C GLU A 306 5.42 9.27 18.03
N ARG A 307 5.56 9.16 19.36
CA ARG A 307 6.65 8.37 19.97
C ARG A 307 6.61 6.88 19.58
N LEU A 308 5.46 6.37 19.17
CA LEU A 308 5.34 4.99 18.72
C LEU A 308 5.67 4.83 17.23
N ALA A 309 5.35 5.83 16.41
CA ALA A 309 5.47 5.76 14.96
C ALA A 309 6.90 5.45 14.51
N PHE A 310 7.92 6.12 15.09
CA PHE A 310 9.32 5.86 14.77
C PHE A 310 9.77 4.42 15.12
N PHE A 311 9.36 3.89 16.28
CA PHE A 311 9.77 2.54 16.70
C PHE A 311 9.04 1.45 15.89
N SER A 312 7.75 1.65 15.60
CA SER A 312 7.01 0.78 14.68
C SER A 312 7.55 0.88 13.25
N MET A 313 8.04 2.05 12.80
CA MET A 313 8.69 2.21 11.49
C MET A 313 10.05 1.49 11.42
N ALA A 314 10.91 1.62 12.45
CA ALA A 314 12.16 0.88 12.55
C ALA A 314 11.89 -0.65 12.56
N ALA A 315 10.81 -1.08 13.21
CA ALA A 315 10.34 -2.46 13.19
C ALA A 315 9.84 -2.91 11.81
N THR A 316 9.04 -2.08 11.12
CA THR A 316 8.56 -2.30 9.74
C THR A 316 9.71 -2.52 8.77
N GLN A 317 10.76 -1.70 8.88
CA GLN A 317 11.92 -1.74 8.00
C GLN A 317 12.95 -2.81 8.40
N GLY A 318 12.92 -3.26 9.65
CA GLY A 318 13.89 -4.18 10.21
C GLY A 318 15.25 -3.53 10.47
N ASP A 319 15.29 -2.21 10.69
CA ASP A 319 16.50 -1.51 11.13
C ASP A 319 16.85 -1.96 12.56
N MET A 320 17.68 -2.99 12.61
CA MET A 320 18.20 -3.59 13.84
C MET A 320 18.96 -2.58 14.71
N ASN A 321 19.57 -1.55 14.11
CA ASN A 321 20.35 -0.56 14.85
C ASN A 321 19.43 0.47 15.52
N SER A 322 18.42 0.98 14.82
CA SER A 322 17.41 1.86 15.44
C SER A 322 16.50 1.09 16.41
N VAL A 323 16.10 -0.15 16.09
CA VAL A 323 15.38 -1.04 17.03
C VAL A 323 16.18 -1.23 18.31
N LYS A 324 17.48 -1.59 18.21
CA LYS A 324 18.36 -1.70 19.39
C LYS A 324 18.47 -0.37 20.14
N LYS A 325 18.67 0.75 19.45
CA LYS A 325 18.76 2.08 20.10
C LYS A 325 17.49 2.43 20.88
N CYS A 326 16.30 2.29 20.28
CA CYS A 326 15.03 2.49 20.97
C CYS A 326 14.91 1.61 22.23
N ILE A 327 15.28 0.33 22.13
CA ILE A 327 15.27 -0.61 23.27
C ILE A 327 16.22 -0.18 24.39
N HIS A 328 17.47 0.21 24.07
CA HIS A 328 18.44 0.68 25.08
C HIS A 328 18.02 2.02 25.70
N SER A 329 17.36 2.90 24.93
CA SER A 329 16.73 4.13 25.42
C SER A 329 15.43 3.91 26.18
N GLY A 330 15.06 2.66 26.52
CA GLY A 330 13.89 2.32 27.33
C GLY A 330 12.53 2.46 26.64
N TRP A 331 12.49 2.54 25.31
CA TRP A 331 11.22 2.69 24.58
C TRP A 331 10.39 1.40 24.68
N SER A 332 9.11 1.53 24.97
CA SER A 332 8.22 0.38 25.10
C SER A 332 7.94 -0.25 23.73
N ILE A 333 8.09 -1.57 23.64
CA ILE A 333 7.69 -2.38 22.48
C ILE A 333 6.16 -2.45 22.28
N PHE A 334 5.39 -1.83 23.20
CA PHE A 334 3.93 -1.82 23.28
C PHE A 334 3.39 -0.39 23.29
N SER A 335 2.32 -0.12 22.52
CA SER A 335 1.67 1.19 22.48
C SER A 335 1.15 1.62 23.85
N ARG A 336 1.48 2.83 24.31
CA ARG A 336 0.98 3.38 25.60
C ARG A 336 1.14 2.37 26.77
N GLN A 337 2.23 1.59 26.72
CA GLN A 337 2.52 0.45 27.61
C GLN A 337 1.41 -0.62 27.67
N ARG A 338 0.72 -0.92 26.56
CA ARG A 338 -0.30 -1.98 26.42
C ARG A 338 -0.26 -2.60 25.03
N LEU A 339 -0.70 -3.85 24.90
CA LEU A 339 -0.77 -4.51 23.60
C LEU A 339 -1.98 -3.97 22.80
N SER A 340 -1.69 -3.36 21.65
CA SER A 340 -2.66 -2.90 20.64
C SER A 340 -2.00 -2.85 19.26
N ASP A 341 -2.80 -2.77 18.20
CA ASP A 341 -2.38 -3.00 16.81
C ASP A 341 -1.23 -2.12 16.30
N ASP A 342 -1.07 -0.94 16.87
CA ASP A 342 0.00 0.03 16.61
C ASP A 342 1.36 -0.32 17.26
N SER A 343 1.41 -1.36 18.11
CA SER A 343 2.61 -1.74 18.88
C SER A 343 3.76 -2.28 17.99
N PRO A 344 5.00 -1.75 18.12
CA PRO A 344 6.14 -2.12 17.27
C PRO A 344 6.39 -3.64 17.14
N ILE A 345 6.20 -4.40 18.23
CA ILE A 345 6.39 -5.86 18.20
C ILE A 345 5.33 -6.58 17.36
N LEU A 346 4.08 -6.10 17.32
CA LEU A 346 3.07 -6.69 16.44
C LEU A 346 3.42 -6.42 14.98
N THR A 347 3.89 -5.22 14.65
CA THR A 347 4.38 -4.88 13.30
C THR A 347 5.50 -5.82 12.85
N ALA A 348 6.48 -6.09 13.72
CA ALA A 348 7.55 -7.04 13.42
C ALA A 348 7.05 -8.51 13.30
N ILE A 349 6.03 -8.90 14.06
CA ILE A 349 5.40 -10.23 13.97
C ILE A 349 4.61 -10.38 12.66
N TYR A 350 3.78 -9.39 12.29
CA TYR A 350 2.99 -9.41 11.05
C TYR A 350 3.86 -9.49 9.78
N LEU A 351 5.10 -9.01 9.85
CA LEU A 351 6.09 -9.03 8.77
C LEU A 351 7.09 -10.19 8.87
N GLY A 352 6.89 -11.15 9.78
CA GLY A 352 7.76 -12.33 9.94
C GLY A 352 9.21 -12.02 10.36
N ARG A 353 9.50 -10.80 10.85
CA ARG A 353 10.88 -10.33 11.12
C ARG A 353 11.44 -10.90 12.43
N ARG A 354 11.77 -12.20 12.41
CA ARG A 354 12.21 -12.98 13.58
C ARG A 354 13.26 -12.27 14.43
N ASP A 355 14.34 -11.78 13.83
CA ASP A 355 15.44 -11.17 14.59
C ASP A 355 15.04 -9.86 15.29
N VAL A 356 14.15 -9.08 14.68
CA VAL A 356 13.58 -7.85 15.27
C VAL A 356 12.72 -8.21 16.48
N VAL A 357 11.85 -9.21 16.33
CA VAL A 357 11.00 -9.71 17.42
C VAL A 357 11.87 -10.28 18.55
N ARG A 358 12.90 -11.06 18.24
CA ARG A 358 13.89 -11.58 19.19
C ARG A 358 14.64 -10.46 19.94
N ALA A 359 15.05 -9.40 19.24
CA ALA A 359 15.66 -8.22 19.86
C ALA A 359 14.70 -7.51 20.82
N MET A 360 13.45 -7.26 20.41
CA MET A 360 12.41 -6.66 21.25
C MET A 360 12.05 -7.49 22.49
N LEU A 361 12.01 -8.81 22.34
CA LEU A 361 11.71 -9.75 23.43
C LEU A 361 12.86 -9.91 24.43
N SER A 362 14.09 -9.52 24.07
CA SER A 362 15.26 -9.64 24.96
C SER A 362 15.09 -8.89 26.29
N THR A 363 14.51 -7.68 26.25
CA THR A 363 14.28 -6.81 27.42
C THR A 363 12.87 -6.92 28.00
N SER A 364 11.89 -7.46 27.26
CA SER A 364 10.46 -7.36 27.60
C SER A 364 9.83 -8.67 28.08
N ARG A 365 10.65 -9.64 28.54
CA ARG A 365 10.25 -11.02 28.90
C ARG A 365 9.06 -11.10 29.88
N HIS A 366 8.94 -10.15 30.81
CA HIS A 366 7.90 -10.15 31.85
C HIS A 366 6.47 -9.89 31.35
N ARG A 367 6.28 -9.54 30.06
CA ARG A 367 5.00 -9.03 29.53
C ARG A 367 4.42 -9.82 28.35
N VAL A 368 5.05 -10.94 27.96
CA VAL A 368 4.69 -11.69 26.73
C VAL A 368 3.27 -12.26 26.71
N ASN A 369 2.68 -12.48 27.89
CA ASN A 369 1.30 -12.95 28.05
C ASN A 369 0.25 -11.83 28.02
N GLN A 370 0.64 -10.58 27.79
CA GLN A 370 -0.31 -9.47 27.83
C GLN A 370 -1.38 -9.61 26.74
N LYS A 371 -2.64 -9.44 27.13
CA LYS A 371 -3.79 -9.43 26.24
C LYS A 371 -3.93 -8.09 25.51
N ARG A 372 -4.29 -8.15 24.23
CA ARG A 372 -4.57 -7.03 23.33
C ARG A 372 -5.94 -6.42 23.63
N LYS A 373 -6.05 -5.08 23.64
CA LYS A 373 -7.29 -4.41 24.11
C LYS A 373 -8.53 -4.76 23.28
N SER A 374 -8.39 -4.92 21.96
CA SER A 374 -9.51 -5.06 21.02
C SER A 374 -10.20 -6.43 21.06
N ASP A 375 -9.45 -7.52 21.24
CA ASP A 375 -9.98 -8.89 21.17
C ASP A 375 -9.37 -9.86 22.20
N SER A 376 -8.63 -9.37 23.19
CA SER A 376 -7.97 -10.19 24.22
C SER A 376 -6.94 -11.22 23.71
N SER A 377 -6.53 -11.17 22.43
CA SER A 377 -5.44 -12.00 21.88
C SER A 377 -4.08 -11.68 22.53
N THR A 378 -3.12 -12.61 22.46
CA THR A 378 -1.74 -12.44 22.98
C THR A 378 -0.73 -12.50 21.84
N LEU A 379 0.55 -12.16 22.10
CA LEU A 379 1.62 -12.28 21.09
C LEU A 379 1.66 -13.66 20.41
N LEU A 380 1.42 -14.74 21.19
CA LEU A 380 1.41 -16.10 20.66
C LEU A 380 0.26 -16.35 19.68
N HIS A 381 -0.95 -15.82 19.92
CA HIS A 381 -2.06 -15.89 18.97
C HIS A 381 -1.71 -15.25 17.62
N ILE A 382 -1.14 -14.05 17.66
CA ILE A 382 -0.78 -13.30 16.44
C ILE A 382 0.37 -13.99 15.71
N ALA A 383 1.39 -14.47 16.44
CA ALA A 383 2.50 -15.22 15.86
C ALA A 383 2.05 -16.53 15.19
N CYS A 384 1.11 -17.28 15.81
CA CYS A 384 0.56 -18.50 15.23
C CYS A 384 -0.25 -18.29 13.94
N ARG A 385 -0.69 -17.07 13.63
CA ARG A 385 -1.41 -16.75 12.38
C ARG A 385 -0.57 -15.99 11.34
N TYR A 386 0.44 -15.25 11.78
CA TYR A 386 1.19 -14.29 10.95
C TYR A 386 2.72 -14.31 11.10
N GLY A 387 3.27 -14.81 12.22
CA GLY A 387 4.72 -14.74 12.50
C GLY A 387 5.54 -15.93 12.02
N GLY A 388 4.89 -17.05 11.67
CA GLY A 388 5.57 -18.29 11.27
C GLY A 388 6.29 -19.01 12.41
N SER A 389 6.71 -20.24 12.13
CA SER A 389 7.25 -21.16 13.15
C SER A 389 8.48 -20.62 13.88
N GLY A 390 9.34 -19.83 13.23
CA GLY A 390 10.53 -19.24 13.87
C GLY A 390 10.22 -18.21 14.96
N ILE A 391 9.19 -17.38 14.78
CA ILE A 391 8.75 -16.43 15.83
C ILE A 391 7.99 -17.17 16.92
N VAL A 392 7.17 -18.17 16.55
CA VAL A 392 6.45 -19.02 17.52
C VAL A 392 7.43 -19.82 18.39
N GLU A 393 8.48 -20.39 17.81
CA GLU A 393 9.61 -21.03 18.51
C GLU A 393 10.29 -20.09 19.52
N ASP A 394 10.62 -18.86 19.10
CA ASP A 394 11.26 -17.87 19.97
C ASP A 394 10.33 -17.45 21.13
N LEU A 395 9.02 -17.28 20.89
CA LEU A 395 8.02 -16.98 21.93
C LEU A 395 7.79 -18.16 22.90
N LEU A 396 7.66 -19.38 22.38
CA LEU A 396 7.42 -20.60 23.15
C LEU A 396 8.60 -21.00 24.04
N ASN A 397 9.78 -20.43 23.81
CA ASN A 397 10.97 -20.61 24.64
C ASN A 397 11.14 -19.53 25.73
N ILE A 398 10.21 -18.56 25.85
CA ILE A 398 10.21 -17.59 26.94
C ILE A 398 9.60 -18.21 28.20
N ARG A 399 10.37 -18.25 29.29
CA ARG A 399 9.93 -18.78 30.59
C ARG A 399 8.62 -18.12 31.04
N GLY A 400 7.60 -18.94 31.26
CA GLY A 400 6.27 -18.49 31.72
C GLY A 400 5.31 -18.05 30.61
N ILE A 401 5.64 -18.23 29.33
CA ILE A 401 4.67 -18.12 28.23
C ILE A 401 3.48 -19.07 28.46
N LYS A 402 2.26 -18.57 28.27
CA LYS A 402 1.03 -19.38 28.32
C LYS A 402 0.75 -19.94 26.94
N ILE A 403 0.48 -21.24 26.87
CA ILE A 403 0.25 -21.99 25.62
C ILE A 403 -1.20 -21.86 25.15
N ASP A 404 -2.15 -22.02 26.07
CA ASP A 404 -3.60 -21.87 25.81
C ASP A 404 -4.25 -20.65 26.52
N PRO A 405 -3.75 -19.42 26.36
CA PRO A 405 -4.52 -18.24 26.71
C PRO A 405 -5.74 -18.16 25.76
N ARG A 406 -6.91 -17.80 26.28
CA ARG A 406 -8.13 -17.63 25.46
C ARG A 406 -8.35 -16.16 25.07
N ASP A 407 -8.67 -15.88 23.81
CA ASP A 407 -9.09 -14.56 23.32
C ASP A 407 -10.53 -14.19 23.78
N SER A 408 -11.09 -13.06 23.34
CA SER A 408 -12.45 -12.61 23.73
C SER A 408 -13.57 -13.49 23.18
N LYS A 409 -13.27 -14.32 22.17
CA LYS A 409 -14.16 -15.34 21.62
C LYS A 409 -13.82 -16.74 22.13
N GLY A 410 -12.99 -16.84 23.17
CA GLY A 410 -12.63 -18.11 23.81
C GLY A 410 -11.55 -18.93 23.07
N ARG A 411 -10.96 -18.38 21.99
CA ARG A 411 -10.08 -19.12 21.07
C ARG A 411 -8.65 -19.19 21.58
N THR A 412 -7.92 -20.26 21.24
CA THR A 412 -6.51 -20.47 21.61
C THR A 412 -5.56 -20.13 20.45
N PRO A 413 -4.23 -20.03 20.68
CA PRO A 413 -3.25 -19.87 19.61
C PRO A 413 -3.26 -21.00 18.57
N LEU A 414 -3.58 -22.23 18.96
CA LEU A 414 -3.74 -23.34 18.02
C LEU A 414 -4.90 -23.11 17.05
N MET A 415 -6.05 -22.62 17.54
CA MET A 415 -7.18 -22.21 16.67
C MET A 415 -6.84 -21.02 15.75
N TYR A 416 -5.80 -20.25 16.08
CA TYR A 416 -5.27 -19.21 15.18
C TYR A 416 -4.34 -19.80 14.11
N ALA A 417 -3.58 -20.86 14.43
CA ALA A 417 -2.80 -21.64 13.45
C ALA A 417 -3.69 -22.42 12.47
N CYS A 418 -4.88 -22.87 12.89
CA CYS A 418 -5.85 -23.55 12.01
C CYS A 418 -6.46 -22.65 10.90
N LYS A 419 -6.12 -21.35 10.84
CA LYS A 419 -6.60 -20.43 9.81
C LYS A 419 -5.59 -20.33 8.68
N LYS A 420 -6.06 -20.59 7.46
CA LYS A 420 -5.21 -20.69 6.27
C LYS A 420 -4.47 -19.37 5.99
N SER A 421 -3.14 -19.44 5.93
CA SER A 421 -2.23 -18.35 5.57
C SER A 421 -0.87 -18.92 5.15
N VAL A 422 -0.04 -18.13 4.48
CA VAL A 422 1.30 -18.56 3.99
C VAL A 422 2.19 -19.14 5.11
N VAL A 423 1.98 -18.72 6.36
CA VAL A 423 2.76 -19.17 7.53
C VAL A 423 2.10 -20.28 8.35
N THR A 424 0.88 -20.72 8.00
CA THR A 424 0.23 -21.88 8.63
C THR A 424 0.31 -23.16 7.79
N GLU A 425 0.90 -23.11 6.60
CA GLU A 425 1.26 -24.29 5.79
C GLU A 425 2.61 -24.94 6.23
N ASP A 426 3.08 -24.65 7.45
CA ASP A 426 4.35 -25.17 8.00
C ASP A 426 4.08 -26.19 9.13
N ARG A 427 4.45 -27.46 8.91
CA ARG A 427 4.33 -28.54 9.92
C ARG A 427 5.12 -28.24 11.21
N LYS A 428 6.19 -27.43 11.16
CA LYS A 428 6.95 -27.03 12.34
C LYS A 428 6.10 -26.20 13.30
N LEU A 429 5.18 -25.37 12.82
CA LEU A 429 4.27 -24.58 13.66
C LEU A 429 3.44 -25.45 14.60
N PHE A 430 2.78 -26.47 14.06
CA PHE A 430 1.96 -27.40 14.83
C PHE A 430 2.82 -28.25 15.77
N ASN A 431 3.95 -28.78 15.30
CA ASN A 431 4.88 -29.55 16.12
C ASN A 431 5.40 -28.75 17.33
N LEU A 432 5.70 -27.44 17.17
CA LEU A 432 6.11 -26.57 18.27
C LEU A 432 5.01 -26.38 19.32
N LEU A 433 3.76 -26.23 18.89
CA LEU A 433 2.61 -26.10 19.80
C LEU A 433 2.33 -27.41 20.55
N PHE A 434 2.33 -28.55 19.86
CA PHE A 434 2.14 -29.87 20.48
C PHE A 434 3.26 -30.23 21.44
N ALA A 435 4.53 -29.95 21.09
CA ALA A 435 5.68 -30.18 21.96
C ALA A 435 5.69 -29.30 23.22
N LYS A 436 4.85 -28.25 23.27
CA LYS A 436 4.62 -27.40 24.46
C LYS A 436 3.30 -27.70 25.16
N GLY A 437 2.54 -28.71 24.70
CA GLY A 437 1.31 -29.18 25.33
C GLY A 437 0.06 -28.34 25.03
N ALA A 438 -0.03 -27.72 23.84
CA ALA A 438 -1.24 -27.02 23.41
C ALA A 438 -2.45 -27.98 23.33
N SER A 439 -3.54 -27.64 24.02
CA SER A 439 -4.69 -28.52 24.17
C SER A 439 -5.58 -28.54 22.92
N LEU A 440 -5.88 -29.76 22.44
CA LEU A 440 -6.79 -29.99 21.32
C LEU A 440 -8.28 -29.90 21.71
N SER A 441 -8.59 -30.15 22.98
CA SER A 441 -9.97 -30.32 23.49
C SER A 441 -10.61 -29.02 24.00
N ILE A 442 -9.87 -27.91 24.08
CA ILE A 442 -10.44 -26.60 24.40
C ILE A 442 -11.42 -26.20 23.30
N LYS A 443 -12.60 -25.75 23.72
CA LYS A 443 -13.63 -25.16 22.86
C LYS A 443 -13.60 -23.64 22.96
N ASP A 444 -13.90 -22.96 21.86
CA ASP A 444 -14.15 -21.51 21.87
C ASP A 444 -15.60 -21.20 22.30
N ASN A 445 -16.00 -19.93 22.27
CA ASN A 445 -17.35 -19.52 22.68
C ASN A 445 -18.44 -19.94 21.68
N ASP A 446 -18.06 -20.31 20.45
CA ASP A 446 -18.97 -20.90 19.46
C ASP A 446 -19.07 -22.44 19.63
N GLY A 447 -18.39 -23.00 20.64
CA GLY A 447 -18.33 -24.43 20.94
C GLY A 447 -17.28 -25.22 20.13
N LEU A 448 -16.47 -24.54 19.32
CA LEU A 448 -15.59 -25.14 18.31
C LEU A 448 -14.19 -25.45 18.87
N THR A 449 -13.67 -26.64 18.57
CA THR A 449 -12.30 -27.09 18.87
C THR A 449 -11.29 -26.61 17.82
N ALA A 450 -10.00 -26.89 18.03
CA ALA A 450 -8.98 -26.63 17.01
C ALA A 450 -9.24 -27.38 15.69
N LEU A 451 -9.73 -28.63 15.75
CA LEU A 451 -10.08 -29.42 14.56
C LEU A 451 -11.27 -28.82 13.81
N ASP A 452 -12.30 -28.37 14.53
CA ASP A 452 -13.47 -27.70 13.94
C ASP A 452 -13.07 -26.39 13.21
N HIS A 453 -12.11 -25.64 13.76
CA HIS A 453 -11.54 -24.48 13.06
C HIS A 453 -10.73 -24.90 11.82
N ALA A 454 -9.96 -25.98 11.87
CA ALA A 454 -9.19 -26.46 10.72
C ALA A 454 -10.09 -26.92 9.56
N LEU A 455 -11.12 -27.71 9.87
CA LEU A 455 -12.17 -28.13 8.94
C LEU A 455 -12.90 -26.92 8.32
N LYS A 456 -13.34 -25.98 9.15
CA LYS A 456 -14.07 -24.77 8.73
C LYS A 456 -13.24 -23.77 7.89
N ASN A 457 -11.92 -23.90 7.87
CA ASN A 457 -11.01 -23.08 7.04
C ASN A 457 -10.39 -23.88 5.87
N GLU A 458 -10.84 -25.11 5.63
CA GLU A 458 -10.30 -26.01 4.59
C GLU A 458 -8.77 -26.12 4.64
N HIS A 459 -8.25 -26.22 5.87
CA HIS A 459 -6.82 -26.27 6.17
C HIS A 459 -6.36 -27.71 6.30
N THR A 460 -6.11 -28.36 5.16
CA THR A 460 -5.74 -29.77 5.04
C THR A 460 -4.53 -30.15 5.91
N LEU A 461 -3.52 -29.29 5.99
CA LEU A 461 -2.34 -29.56 6.83
C LEU A 461 -2.68 -29.47 8.33
N ALA A 462 -3.49 -28.50 8.73
CA ALA A 462 -3.92 -28.36 10.12
C ALA A 462 -4.81 -29.54 10.56
N ILE A 463 -5.70 -30.01 9.68
CA ILE A 463 -6.51 -31.22 9.88
C ILE A 463 -5.57 -32.42 10.11
N GLN A 464 -4.70 -32.73 9.13
CA GLN A 464 -3.75 -33.84 9.22
C GLN A 464 -2.90 -33.78 10.50
N MET A 465 -2.32 -32.62 10.83
CA MET A 465 -1.46 -32.47 12.01
C MET A 465 -2.21 -32.68 13.33
N ILE A 466 -3.50 -32.33 13.40
CA ILE A 466 -4.33 -32.51 14.60
C ILE A 466 -4.82 -33.96 14.71
N GLU A 467 -5.26 -34.56 13.62
CA GLU A 467 -5.68 -35.98 13.58
C GLU A 467 -4.51 -36.91 13.92
N GLU A 468 -3.35 -36.71 13.28
CA GLU A 468 -2.10 -37.40 13.61
C GLU A 468 -1.69 -37.25 15.09
N ARG A 469 -2.16 -36.20 15.79
CA ARG A 469 -1.88 -35.98 17.22
C ARG A 469 -2.94 -36.64 18.10
N LEU A 470 -4.22 -36.60 17.73
CA LEU A 470 -5.32 -37.28 18.44
C LEU A 470 -5.11 -38.80 18.47
N GLU A 471 -4.74 -39.40 17.33
CA GLU A 471 -4.42 -40.84 17.24
C GLU A 471 -3.29 -41.24 18.19
N LYS A 472 -2.23 -40.41 18.25
CA LYS A 472 -1.09 -40.63 19.13
C LYS A 472 -1.45 -40.46 20.61
N GLU A 473 -2.41 -39.60 20.94
CA GLU A 473 -2.95 -39.47 22.31
C GLU A 473 -3.85 -40.66 22.68
N ALA A 474 -4.69 -41.15 21.77
CA ALA A 474 -5.52 -42.34 21.98
C ALA A 474 -4.66 -43.60 22.20
N CYS A 475 -3.72 -43.88 21.28
CA CYS A 475 -2.81 -45.02 21.38
C CYS A 475 -1.92 -44.96 22.64
N ALA A 476 -1.50 -43.77 23.07
CA ALA A 476 -0.80 -43.58 24.35
C ALA A 476 -1.69 -43.89 25.56
N GLN A 477 -2.97 -43.50 25.53
CA GLN A 477 -3.93 -43.81 26.59
C GLN A 477 -4.19 -45.33 26.68
N GLU A 478 -4.44 -46.01 25.56
CA GLU A 478 -4.65 -47.47 25.51
C GLU A 478 -3.42 -48.25 26.01
N ASN A 479 -2.21 -47.84 25.61
CA ASN A 479 -0.99 -48.43 26.15
C ASN A 479 -0.82 -48.16 27.65
N SER A 480 -1.28 -47.00 28.15
CA SER A 480 -1.21 -46.68 29.57
C SER A 480 -2.19 -47.51 30.41
N THR A 481 -3.42 -47.72 29.95
CA THR A 481 -4.40 -48.60 30.62
C THR A 481 -3.96 -50.06 30.54
N SER A 482 -3.51 -50.54 29.37
CA SER A 482 -2.99 -51.91 29.22
C SER A 482 -1.80 -52.20 30.15
N ARG A 483 -0.85 -51.26 30.30
CA ARG A 483 0.24 -51.37 31.29
C ARG A 483 -0.26 -51.31 32.74
N ARG A 484 -1.29 -50.51 33.03
CA ARG A 484 -1.90 -50.40 34.37
C ARG A 484 -2.62 -51.68 34.78
N PHE A 485 -3.28 -52.36 33.84
CA PHE A 485 -3.85 -53.70 34.05
C PHE A 485 -2.75 -54.76 34.26
N LYS A 486 -1.68 -54.76 33.45
CA LYS A 486 -0.55 -55.69 33.65
C LYS A 486 0.16 -55.54 35.00
N PHE A 487 0.12 -54.36 35.62
CA PHE A 487 0.63 -54.15 36.99
C PHE A 487 -0.34 -54.57 38.11
N SER A 488 -1.60 -54.90 37.79
CA SER A 488 -2.56 -55.51 38.73
C SER A 488 -2.64 -57.04 38.64
N GLU A 489 -2.16 -57.66 37.55
CA GLU A 489 -2.27 -59.11 37.31
C GLU A 489 -1.32 -60.00 38.14
N THR A 490 -0.71 -59.47 39.20
CA THR A 490 -0.03 -60.29 40.24
C THR A 490 -0.96 -60.75 41.37
N LYS A 491 -2.26 -60.41 41.34
CA LYS A 491 -3.30 -60.99 42.22
C LYS A 491 -4.64 -61.28 41.52
N GLY A 492 -4.68 -62.38 40.77
CA GLY A 492 -5.81 -63.33 40.72
C GLY A 492 -7.15 -62.93 40.07
N THR A 493 -7.87 -63.97 39.62
CA THR A 493 -9.32 -64.01 39.30
C THR A 493 -9.88 -63.12 38.17
N LEU A 494 -10.01 -63.79 36.99
CA LEU A 494 -11.19 -63.84 36.13
C LEU A 494 -11.80 -62.54 35.55
N PHE A 495 -11.60 -62.39 34.24
CA PHE A 495 -12.16 -61.37 33.35
C PHE A 495 -13.61 -61.70 32.93
N GLN A 496 -14.52 -60.69 32.87
CA GLN A 496 -15.65 -60.71 31.94
C GLN A 496 -16.30 -59.32 31.75
N ARG A 497 -17.01 -59.16 30.61
CA ARG A 497 -17.68 -57.94 30.10
C ARG A 497 -16.73 -56.82 29.65
N GLY A 498 -17.01 -56.09 28.56
CA GLY A 498 -18.09 -56.28 27.58
C GLY A 498 -18.15 -55.11 26.59
N VAL A 499 -18.04 -55.39 25.29
CA VAL A 499 -17.98 -54.35 24.25
C VAL A 499 -19.36 -53.72 24.02
N LYS A 500 -19.41 -52.38 23.99
CA LYS A 500 -20.53 -51.62 23.40
C LYS A 500 -19.99 -50.68 22.34
N THR A 501 -20.33 -50.95 21.09
CA THR A 501 -20.23 -50.00 19.98
C THR A 501 -21.16 -48.81 20.22
N ILE A 502 -20.71 -47.61 19.87
CA ILE A 502 -21.52 -46.39 19.86
C ILE A 502 -21.70 -45.96 18.41
N SER A 503 -22.95 -45.90 17.95
CA SER A 503 -23.31 -45.36 16.63
C SER A 503 -23.51 -43.84 16.71
N TYR A 504 -23.04 -43.13 15.69
CA TYR A 504 -23.38 -41.72 15.50
C TYR A 504 -24.80 -41.60 14.92
N GLN A 505 -25.59 -40.68 15.44
CA GLN A 505 -26.76 -40.14 14.75
C GLN A 505 -26.54 -38.67 14.43
N SER A 506 -26.72 -38.33 13.16
CA SER A 506 -26.73 -36.95 12.66
C SER A 506 -28.03 -36.25 13.03
N GLN A 507 -27.95 -34.99 13.46
CA GLN A 507 -29.12 -34.10 13.55
C GLN A 507 -28.90 -32.87 12.66
N GLN A 508 -29.81 -32.67 11.71
CA GLN A 508 -30.03 -31.39 11.03
C GLN A 508 -31.25 -30.68 11.64
N PRO A 509 -31.35 -29.35 11.50
CA PRO A 509 -32.22 -28.54 12.34
C PRO A 509 -33.70 -28.59 11.91
N ARG A 510 -34.60 -28.31 12.87
CA ARG A 510 -35.97 -27.91 12.58
C ARG A 510 -36.17 -26.42 12.89
N PHE A 511 -36.70 -25.69 11.92
CA PHE A 511 -37.33 -24.40 12.17
C PHE A 511 -38.63 -24.58 12.96
N GLY A 512 -39.00 -23.57 13.74
CA GLY A 512 -40.30 -23.49 14.41
C GLY A 512 -40.54 -22.07 14.92
N MET A 513 -41.48 -21.35 14.33
CA MET A 513 -41.94 -20.05 14.82
C MET A 513 -42.86 -20.23 16.04
N LYS A 514 -42.78 -19.30 16.99
CA LYS A 514 -43.91 -18.68 17.67
C LYS A 514 -43.49 -17.32 18.23
#